data_AF-A0A426QR46-F1
#
_entry.id   AF-A0A426QR46-F1
#
_cell.length_a   1.000
_cell.length_b   1.000
_cell.length_c   1.000
_cell.angle_alpha   90.00
_cell.angle_beta   90.00
_cell.angle_gamma   90.00
#
_symmetry.space_group_name_H-M   'P 1'
#
loop_
_entity.id
_entity.type
_entity.pdbx_description
1 polymer ?
#
loop_
_entity_poly.entity_id
_entity_poly.type
_entity_poly.pdbx_seq_one_letter_code
_entity_poly.pdbx_strand_id
1 'polypeptide(L)'
;MSTTERAIDIVRDLAIYHEDISIDVSHALMRLAANYRPHGPLIKQKIFEYEARHQKPFYLSNEKRLDLCIGQSTVGKLHHEGKQLKARQGYVKGEVNAFSVETSDQAVAVGSYVEDMKAFLTACGEMDDRVLVKFGDEALDKAEMLLGPVFVKSRPIGGQGIVLKLNTARHWDNLDPSDFYLWGEKDDNVVWRGQPTGTHGNRSLSWDDNVRLNFVKNYSANYDVGFSKLGPQGDKVCEPFVKGVLGKKEQLKSKYVVSLEGNDVATNLKWILASNSVPIMPHPTFESWLLESQLIPYVHYVPLSDGLDDLDEVYAWCLSNDEHCRRIAENGKRYMEMFFDEANEKEMCRMIYKKYKSMVEG
;
A
#
# COMPACT_ATOMS: atom_id res chain seq x y z
N MET A 1 12.62 29.71 -33.26
CA MET A 1 11.48 29.63 -32.31
C MET A 1 11.45 30.89 -31.47
N SER A 2 10.27 31.46 -31.22
CA SER A 2 10.12 32.56 -30.26
C SER A 2 10.29 32.04 -28.83
N THR A 3 10.59 32.93 -27.88
CA THR A 3 10.68 32.61 -26.44
C THR A 3 9.39 31.93 -25.94
N THR A 4 8.24 32.37 -26.43
CA THR A 4 6.92 31.81 -26.11
C THR A 4 6.77 30.38 -26.62
N GLU A 5 7.18 30.09 -27.86
CA GLU A 5 7.13 28.72 -28.41
C GLU A 5 7.98 27.75 -27.59
N ARG A 6 9.15 28.20 -27.12
CA ARG A 6 10.04 27.39 -26.28
C ARG A 6 9.43 27.13 -24.89
N ALA A 7 8.76 28.10 -24.30
CA ALA A 7 8.07 27.93 -23.03
C ALA A 7 6.90 26.93 -23.14
N ILE A 8 6.14 26.97 -24.25
CA ILE A 8 5.06 26.01 -24.51
C ILE A 8 5.61 24.58 -24.65
N ASP A 9 6.75 24.41 -25.32
CA ASP A 9 7.40 23.10 -25.42
C ASP A 9 7.84 22.56 -24.05
N ILE A 10 8.40 23.42 -23.18
CA ILE A 10 8.76 23.01 -21.81
C ILE A 10 7.52 22.57 -21.02
N VAL A 11 6.41 23.32 -21.09
CA VAL A 11 5.16 22.98 -20.40
C VAL A 11 4.59 21.66 -20.92
N ARG A 12 4.59 21.45 -22.25
CA ARG A 12 4.19 20.18 -22.86
C ARG A 12 5.10 19.02 -22.40
N ASP A 13 6.40 19.22 -22.40
CA ASP A 13 7.35 18.16 -22.07
C ASP A 13 7.30 17.80 -20.59
N LEU A 14 7.06 18.79 -19.70
CA LEU A 14 6.75 18.55 -18.30
C LEU A 14 5.44 17.76 -18.14
N ALA A 15 4.40 18.10 -18.89
CA ALA A 15 3.15 17.35 -18.89
C ALA A 15 3.37 15.88 -19.28
N ILE A 16 4.15 15.62 -20.33
CA ILE A 16 4.48 14.24 -20.76
C ILE A 16 5.34 13.54 -19.70
N TYR A 17 6.33 14.22 -19.15
CA TYR A 17 7.23 13.66 -18.13
C TYR A 17 6.47 13.21 -16.86
N HIS A 18 5.42 13.94 -16.49
CA HIS A 18 4.61 13.66 -15.31
C HIS A 18 3.35 12.82 -15.61
N GLU A 19 3.14 12.36 -16.85
CA GLU A 19 1.87 11.75 -17.27
C GLU A 19 1.56 10.42 -16.55
N ASP A 20 2.61 9.74 -16.08
CA ASP A 20 2.51 8.52 -15.29
C ASP A 20 2.55 8.77 -13.77
N ILE A 21 2.78 10.03 -13.35
CA ILE A 21 2.85 10.44 -11.96
C ILE A 21 1.53 11.11 -11.54
N SER A 22 1.06 12.08 -12.31
CA SER A 22 -0.22 12.74 -12.04
C SER A 22 -0.88 13.12 -13.35
N ILE A 23 -1.94 12.38 -13.68
CA ILE A 23 -2.74 12.67 -14.87
C ILE A 23 -3.41 14.05 -14.75
N ASP A 24 -3.79 14.47 -13.54
CA ASP A 24 -4.42 15.78 -13.29
C ASP A 24 -3.44 16.94 -13.54
N VAL A 25 -2.21 16.85 -13.03
CA VAL A 25 -1.17 17.86 -13.28
C VAL A 25 -0.80 17.88 -14.76
N SER A 26 -0.59 16.70 -15.35
CA SER A 26 -0.22 16.56 -16.76
C SER A 26 -1.32 17.10 -17.68
N HIS A 27 -2.58 16.83 -17.35
CA HIS A 27 -3.71 17.38 -18.09
C HIS A 27 -3.85 18.88 -17.92
N ALA A 28 -3.67 19.42 -16.71
CA ALA A 28 -3.67 20.86 -16.48
C ALA A 28 -2.55 21.58 -17.26
N LEU A 29 -1.32 21.05 -17.22
CA LEU A 29 -0.18 21.55 -17.98
C LEU A 29 -0.44 21.44 -19.49
N MET A 30 -1.02 20.34 -19.96
CA MET A 30 -1.31 20.15 -21.39
C MET A 30 -2.45 21.06 -21.88
N ARG A 31 -3.47 21.31 -21.05
CA ARG A 31 -4.51 22.32 -21.32
C ARG A 31 -3.93 23.72 -21.35
N LEU A 32 -3.00 24.03 -20.45
CA LEU A 32 -2.26 25.29 -20.50
C LEU A 32 -1.47 25.42 -21.81
N ALA A 33 -0.77 24.38 -22.26
CA ALA A 33 -0.10 24.37 -23.56
C ALA A 33 -1.07 24.54 -24.74
N ALA A 34 -2.26 23.93 -24.67
CA ALA A 34 -3.29 24.04 -25.71
C ALA A 34 -3.89 25.44 -25.85
N ASN A 35 -3.98 26.21 -24.76
CA ASN A 35 -4.43 27.61 -24.83
C ASN A 35 -3.56 28.47 -25.75
N TYR A 36 -2.26 28.16 -25.84
CA TYR A 36 -1.31 28.90 -26.66
C TYR A 36 -0.97 28.21 -27.99
N ARG A 37 -1.14 26.88 -28.09
CA ARG A 37 -0.92 26.11 -29.33
C ARG A 37 -2.10 25.16 -29.62
N PRO A 38 -3.30 25.70 -29.95
CA PRO A 38 -4.53 24.91 -30.04
C PRO A 38 -4.57 23.95 -31.23
N HIS A 39 -3.72 24.14 -32.25
CA HIS A 39 -3.62 23.26 -33.42
C HIS A 39 -2.46 22.26 -33.34
N GLY A 40 -1.74 22.19 -32.22
CA GLY A 40 -0.64 21.24 -32.03
C GLY A 40 -1.14 19.78 -31.99
N PRO A 41 -0.74 18.90 -32.93
CA PRO A 41 -1.29 17.55 -33.02
C PRO A 41 -0.98 16.70 -31.78
N LEU A 42 0.25 16.76 -31.27
CA LEU A 42 0.65 16.05 -30.05
C LEU A 42 -0.11 16.57 -28.81
N ILE A 43 -0.31 17.89 -28.71
CA ILE A 43 -1.05 18.49 -27.58
C ILE A 43 -2.51 18.04 -27.60
N LYS A 44 -3.17 18.07 -28.77
CA LYS A 44 -4.56 17.58 -28.92
C LYS A 44 -4.68 16.10 -28.61
N GLN A 45 -3.77 15.29 -29.16
CA GLN A 45 -3.74 13.85 -28.90
C GLN A 45 -3.59 13.59 -27.39
N LYS A 46 -2.62 14.25 -26.74
CA LYS A 46 -2.38 14.08 -25.31
C LYS A 46 -3.54 14.57 -24.46
N ILE A 47 -4.21 15.68 -24.79
CA ILE A 47 -5.44 16.08 -24.10
C ILE A 47 -6.50 15.00 -24.22
N PHE A 48 -6.75 14.44 -25.40
CA PHE A 48 -7.71 13.35 -25.57
C PHE A 48 -7.31 12.10 -24.78
N GLU A 49 -6.03 11.70 -24.82
CA GLU A 49 -5.49 10.61 -24.01
C GLU A 49 -5.67 10.88 -22.51
N TYR A 50 -5.42 12.11 -22.07
CA TYR A 50 -5.55 12.50 -20.67
C TYR A 50 -7.01 12.62 -20.24
N GLU A 51 -7.92 13.03 -21.11
CA GLU A 51 -9.36 13.03 -20.86
C GLU A 51 -9.93 11.61 -20.80
N ALA A 52 -9.47 10.70 -21.66
CA ALA A 52 -9.79 9.28 -21.59
C ALA A 52 -9.19 8.62 -20.33
N ARG A 53 -7.95 8.97 -19.98
CA ARG A 53 -7.33 8.56 -18.71
C ARG A 53 -8.00 9.21 -17.52
N HIS A 54 -8.56 10.42 -17.62
CA HIS A 54 -9.35 11.04 -16.54
C HIS A 54 -10.60 10.24 -16.20
N GLN A 55 -11.14 9.50 -17.17
CA GLN A 55 -12.21 8.52 -16.92
C GLN A 55 -11.71 7.25 -16.22
N LYS A 56 -10.39 7.02 -16.15
CA LYS A 56 -9.70 5.92 -15.42
C LYS A 56 -8.38 6.37 -14.74
N PRO A 57 -8.46 7.35 -13.84
CA PRO A 57 -7.38 8.32 -13.56
C PRO A 57 -6.22 7.82 -12.71
N PHE A 58 -6.34 6.63 -12.12
CA PHE A 58 -5.27 6.03 -11.32
C PHE A 58 -5.03 4.56 -11.66
N TYR A 59 -5.54 4.09 -12.81
CA TYR A 59 -5.39 2.70 -13.20
C TYR A 59 -3.98 2.42 -13.72
N LEU A 60 -3.16 1.74 -12.91
CA LEU A 60 -1.90 1.17 -13.36
C LEU A 60 -2.18 0.02 -14.34
N SER A 61 -1.52 0.02 -15.49
CA SER A 61 -1.54 -1.12 -16.42
C SER A 61 -1.11 -2.41 -15.71
N ASN A 62 -1.66 -3.55 -16.10
CA ASN A 62 -1.28 -4.83 -15.52
C ASN A 62 0.22 -5.15 -15.68
N GLU A 63 0.86 -4.69 -16.75
CA GLU A 63 2.31 -4.81 -16.95
C GLU A 63 3.08 -4.06 -15.85
N LYS A 64 2.71 -2.80 -15.60
CA LYS A 64 3.30 -2.00 -14.52
C LYS A 64 3.06 -2.61 -13.15
N ARG A 65 1.83 -3.08 -12.88
CA ARG A 65 1.49 -3.77 -11.62
C ARG A 65 2.30 -5.05 -11.46
N LEU A 66 2.49 -5.81 -12.54
CA LEU A 66 3.28 -7.03 -12.54
C LEU A 66 4.74 -6.73 -12.19
N ASP A 67 5.35 -5.74 -12.83
CA ASP A 67 6.73 -5.33 -12.54
C ASP A 67 6.91 -4.92 -11.07
N LEU A 68 5.95 -4.17 -10.54
CA LEU A 68 5.92 -3.81 -9.13
C LEU A 68 5.79 -5.05 -8.25
N CYS A 69 4.83 -5.95 -8.47
CA CYS A 69 4.68 -7.17 -7.66
C CYS A 69 5.93 -8.07 -7.70
N ILE A 70 6.58 -8.22 -8.86
CA ILE A 70 7.81 -9.02 -8.99
C ILE A 70 9.00 -8.38 -8.28
N GLY A 71 9.13 -7.05 -8.35
CA GLY A 71 10.25 -6.30 -7.77
C GLY A 71 11.53 -6.32 -8.63
N GLN A 72 12.25 -5.19 -8.66
CA GLN A 72 13.44 -5.01 -9.52
C GLN A 72 14.62 -5.93 -9.14
N SER A 73 14.76 -6.29 -7.86
CA SER A 73 15.87 -7.09 -7.36
C SER A 73 15.70 -8.60 -7.57
N THR A 74 14.47 -9.07 -7.86
CA THR A 74 14.17 -10.48 -8.16
C THR A 74 14.67 -10.90 -9.55
N VAL A 75 15.03 -9.93 -10.42
CA VAL A 75 15.42 -10.15 -11.83
C VAL A 75 16.96 -10.28 -12.00
N GLY A 76 17.73 -10.27 -10.90
CA GLY A 76 19.18 -10.48 -10.94
C GLY A 76 19.56 -11.91 -11.33
N LYS A 77 20.36 -12.07 -12.40
CA LYS A 77 20.88 -13.33 -12.93
C LYS A 77 21.18 -14.37 -11.84
N LEU A 78 20.39 -15.45 -11.81
CA LEU A 78 20.74 -16.70 -11.17
C LEU A 78 21.95 -17.32 -11.90
N HIS A 79 23.16 -16.82 -11.63
CA HIS A 79 24.38 -17.56 -11.96
C HIS A 79 24.57 -18.62 -10.86
N HIS A 80 23.97 -19.80 -11.05
CA HIS A 80 24.43 -20.99 -10.34
C HIS A 80 24.62 -22.15 -11.30
N GLU A 81 25.87 -22.60 -11.35
CA GLU A 81 26.37 -23.78 -12.03
C GLU A 81 25.46 -24.99 -11.80
N GLY A 82 24.88 -25.52 -12.88
CA GLY A 82 24.66 -26.95 -13.09
C GLY A 82 23.80 -27.73 -12.07
N LYS A 83 23.12 -27.08 -11.14
CA LYS A 83 22.12 -27.73 -10.29
C LYS A 83 20.75 -27.26 -10.73
N GLN A 84 20.07 -28.10 -11.52
CA GLN A 84 18.62 -28.07 -11.62
C GLN A 84 18.06 -27.93 -10.19
N LEU A 85 17.47 -26.78 -9.88
CA LEU A 85 16.66 -26.59 -8.69
C LEU A 85 15.39 -27.43 -8.87
N LYS A 86 15.53 -28.76 -8.74
CA LYS A 86 14.39 -29.60 -8.37
C LYS A 86 13.89 -29.00 -7.07
N ALA A 87 12.63 -28.58 -7.02
CA ALA A 87 11.92 -28.21 -5.80
C ALA A 87 12.01 -29.39 -4.80
N ARG A 88 13.13 -29.45 -4.08
CA ARG A 88 13.44 -30.48 -3.10
C ARG A 88 12.68 -30.08 -1.85
N GLN A 89 11.48 -30.64 -1.75
CA GLN A 89 10.49 -30.36 -0.71
C GLN A 89 10.04 -28.89 -0.72
N GLY A 90 8.72 -28.66 -0.76
CA GLY A 90 8.19 -27.33 -0.50
C GLY A 90 8.66 -26.95 0.90
N TYR A 91 9.64 -26.05 0.99
CA TYR A 91 10.05 -25.47 2.26
C TYR A 91 8.94 -24.49 2.63
N VAL A 92 7.92 -25.01 3.28
CA VAL A 92 7.04 -24.18 4.10
C VAL A 92 7.72 -24.08 5.45
N LYS A 93 8.24 -22.91 5.79
CA LYS A 93 8.57 -22.61 7.19
C LYS A 93 7.23 -22.39 7.90
N GLY A 94 6.64 -23.50 8.33
CA GLY A 94 5.28 -23.65 8.82
C GLY A 94 4.64 -24.87 8.17
N GLU A 95 4.88 -26.07 8.71
CA GLU A 95 4.39 -27.37 8.23
C GLU A 95 3.07 -27.33 7.43
N VAL A 96 3.13 -27.62 6.11
CA VAL A 96 1.92 -27.82 5.28
C VAL A 96 1.64 -29.29 4.99
N ASN A 97 2.36 -30.22 5.64
CA ASN A 97 2.08 -31.66 5.52
C ASN A 97 1.80 -32.39 6.84
N ALA A 98 1.60 -31.68 7.95
CA ALA A 98 1.06 -32.24 9.18
C ALA A 98 0.31 -31.14 9.94
N PHE A 99 -1.03 -31.17 9.92
CA PHE A 99 -1.84 -30.23 10.69
C PHE A 99 -1.81 -30.62 12.17
N SER A 100 -0.93 -30.01 12.96
CA SER A 100 -1.12 -29.87 14.41
C SER A 100 -0.92 -28.41 14.79
N VAL A 101 -2.03 -27.72 15.09
CA VAL A 101 -2.04 -26.32 15.54
C VAL A 101 -2.12 -26.30 17.06
N GLU A 102 -1.14 -25.66 17.71
CA GLU A 102 -1.05 -25.65 19.19
C GLU A 102 -1.91 -24.55 19.87
N THR A 103 -2.48 -23.56 19.17
CA THR A 103 -3.44 -22.59 19.77
C THR A 103 -4.42 -21.95 18.77
N SER A 104 -5.59 -21.48 19.25
CA SER A 104 -6.74 -21.05 18.44
C SER A 104 -6.54 -19.77 17.59
N ASP A 105 -5.73 -18.80 18.03
CA ASP A 105 -5.62 -17.50 17.36
C ASP A 105 -4.60 -17.50 16.21
N GLN A 106 -3.54 -18.31 16.31
CA GLN A 106 -2.60 -18.55 15.20
C GLN A 106 -3.23 -19.40 14.08
N ALA A 107 -4.20 -20.26 14.43
CA ALA A 107 -4.96 -21.08 13.49
C ALA A 107 -5.72 -20.23 12.45
N VAL A 108 -6.32 -19.12 12.89
CA VAL A 108 -7.16 -18.24 12.03
C VAL A 108 -6.30 -17.44 11.06
N ALA A 109 -5.18 -16.88 11.53
CA ALA A 109 -4.28 -16.11 10.67
C ALA A 109 -3.64 -17.01 9.59
N VAL A 110 -3.09 -18.16 9.97
CA VAL A 110 -2.55 -19.15 9.02
C VAL A 110 -3.64 -19.66 8.08
N GLY A 111 -4.87 -19.83 8.58
CA GLY A 111 -6.04 -20.16 7.76
C GLY A 111 -6.27 -19.17 6.63
N SER A 112 -6.26 -17.86 6.90
CA SER A 112 -6.44 -16.84 5.85
C SER A 112 -5.35 -16.90 4.79
N TYR A 113 -4.07 -17.01 5.18
CA TYR A 113 -2.97 -17.14 4.21
C TYR A 113 -3.10 -18.38 3.32
N VAL A 114 -3.51 -19.51 3.90
CA VAL A 114 -3.69 -20.76 3.19
C VAL A 114 -4.85 -20.67 2.19
N GLU A 115 -5.98 -20.10 2.58
CA GLU A 115 -7.12 -19.92 1.68
C GLU A 115 -6.78 -18.96 0.52
N ASP A 116 -6.02 -17.88 0.78
CA ASP A 116 -5.54 -16.99 -0.27
C ASP A 116 -4.62 -17.70 -1.27
N MET A 117 -3.71 -18.56 -0.78
CA MET A 117 -2.83 -19.35 -1.65
C MET A 117 -3.60 -20.37 -2.49
N LYS A 118 -4.61 -21.05 -1.90
CA LYS A 118 -5.50 -21.96 -2.66
C LYS A 118 -6.26 -21.19 -3.73
N ALA A 119 -6.81 -20.02 -3.40
CA ALA A 119 -7.52 -19.18 -4.35
C ALA A 119 -6.61 -18.73 -5.50
N PHE A 120 -5.37 -18.33 -5.18
CA PHE A 120 -4.34 -17.98 -6.17
C PHE A 120 -4.02 -19.13 -7.13
N LEU A 121 -3.70 -20.32 -6.62
CA LEU A 121 -3.38 -21.49 -7.45
C LEU A 121 -4.59 -21.97 -8.25
N THR A 122 -5.79 -21.92 -7.67
CA THR A 122 -7.05 -22.21 -8.37
C THR A 122 -7.25 -21.26 -9.54
N ALA A 123 -7.06 -19.96 -9.34
CA ALA A 123 -7.22 -18.95 -10.37
C ALA A 123 -6.24 -19.16 -11.55
N CYS A 124 -5.06 -19.73 -11.26
CA CYS A 124 -4.05 -20.08 -12.25
C CYS A 124 -4.29 -21.43 -12.92
N GLY A 125 -5.15 -22.30 -12.38
CA GLY A 125 -5.40 -23.66 -12.88
C GLY A 125 -4.37 -24.69 -12.44
N GLU A 126 -3.61 -24.42 -11.37
CA GLU A 126 -2.35 -25.10 -11.02
C GLU A 126 -2.35 -25.56 -9.56
N MET A 127 -3.45 -26.17 -9.12
CA MET A 127 -3.67 -26.55 -7.71
C MET A 127 -2.64 -27.55 -7.16
N ASP A 128 -1.99 -28.32 -8.03
CA ASP A 128 -1.00 -29.32 -7.66
C ASP A 128 0.44 -28.78 -7.67
N ASP A 129 0.66 -27.52 -8.09
CA ASP A 129 2.00 -26.95 -8.15
C ASP A 129 2.56 -26.63 -6.76
N ARG A 130 3.89 -26.58 -6.66
CA ARG A 130 4.61 -26.28 -5.43
C ARG A 130 5.36 -24.97 -5.57
N VAL A 131 5.01 -24.01 -4.74
CA VAL A 131 5.60 -22.66 -4.74
C VAL A 131 6.27 -22.36 -3.41
N LEU A 132 7.31 -21.52 -3.44
CA LEU A 132 7.92 -20.98 -2.23
C LEU A 132 7.09 -19.80 -1.74
N VAL A 133 6.70 -19.82 -0.47
CA VAL A 133 5.92 -18.75 0.16
C VAL A 133 6.39 -18.52 1.58
N LYS A 134 6.48 -17.24 1.98
CA LYS A 134 6.68 -16.82 3.37
C LYS A 134 5.43 -16.09 3.86
N PHE A 135 4.82 -16.61 4.90
CA PHE A 135 3.68 -15.99 5.56
C PHE A 135 4.12 -15.05 6.69
N GLY A 136 3.28 -14.06 6.98
CA GLY A 136 3.51 -13.08 8.04
C GLY A 136 4.00 -11.73 7.52
N ASP A 137 4.51 -10.93 8.46
CA ASP A 137 4.89 -9.53 8.24
C ASP A 137 6.42 -9.36 8.08
N GLU A 138 7.20 -10.43 8.27
CA GLU A 138 8.66 -10.37 8.22
C GLU A 138 9.19 -10.39 6.79
N ALA A 139 10.11 -9.47 6.48
CA ALA A 139 10.89 -9.50 5.25
C ALA A 139 11.69 -10.81 5.10
N LEU A 140 12.01 -11.20 3.88
CA LEU A 140 12.87 -12.36 3.62
C LEU A 140 14.25 -12.17 4.27
N ASP A 141 14.76 -13.22 4.92
CA ASP A 141 16.15 -13.25 5.37
C ASP A 141 17.10 -13.68 4.23
N LYS A 142 18.42 -13.58 4.46
CA LYS A 142 19.42 -13.94 3.45
C LYS A 142 19.33 -15.40 2.99
N ALA A 143 18.99 -16.33 3.88
CA ALA A 143 18.88 -17.73 3.53
C ALA A 143 17.64 -17.99 2.67
N GLU A 144 16.53 -17.35 3.00
CA GLU A 144 15.27 -17.41 2.24
C GLU A 144 15.44 -16.79 0.84
N MET A 145 16.14 -15.65 0.73
CA MET A 145 16.48 -15.03 -0.57
C MET A 145 17.31 -15.94 -1.48
N LEU A 146 18.15 -16.83 -0.92
CA LEU A 146 18.99 -17.75 -1.69
C LEU A 146 18.21 -18.97 -2.24
N LEU A 147 16.98 -19.21 -1.79
CA LEU A 147 16.17 -20.34 -2.26
C LEU A 147 15.60 -20.12 -3.67
N GLY A 148 15.50 -18.86 -4.11
CA GLY A 148 14.88 -18.47 -5.38
C GLY A 148 13.74 -17.48 -5.17
N PRO A 149 12.85 -17.29 -6.16
CA PRO A 149 11.71 -16.40 -6.02
C PRO A 149 10.73 -16.95 -4.97
N VAL A 150 10.44 -16.14 -3.94
CA VAL A 150 9.53 -16.50 -2.84
C VAL A 150 8.34 -15.54 -2.84
N PHE A 151 7.12 -16.07 -2.77
CA PHE A 151 5.92 -15.27 -2.58
C PHE A 151 5.83 -14.72 -1.16
N VAL A 152 5.45 -13.46 -1.03
CA VAL A 152 5.31 -12.74 0.26
C VAL A 152 4.05 -11.90 0.26
N LYS A 153 3.50 -11.62 1.45
CA LYS A 153 2.39 -10.66 1.61
C LYS A 153 2.86 -9.22 1.36
N SER A 154 4.02 -8.91 1.92
CA SER A 154 4.62 -7.59 1.92
C SER A 154 6.15 -7.71 1.99
N ARG A 155 6.83 -6.64 1.63
CA ARG A 155 8.30 -6.52 1.67
C ARG A 155 8.68 -5.03 1.81
N PRO A 156 9.90 -4.70 2.25
CA PRO A 156 10.40 -3.34 2.13
C PRO A 156 10.35 -2.87 0.67
N ILE A 157 10.06 -1.60 0.43
CA ILE A 157 10.07 -1.03 -0.92
C ILE A 157 11.47 -1.21 -1.53
N GLY A 158 11.53 -1.76 -2.75
CA GLY A 158 12.78 -2.15 -3.42
C GLY A 158 13.41 -3.47 -2.93
N GLY A 159 12.83 -4.11 -1.91
CA GLY A 159 13.24 -5.41 -1.39
C GLY A 159 12.94 -6.59 -2.33
N GLN A 160 13.38 -7.78 -1.94
CA GLN A 160 13.14 -9.04 -2.67
C GLN A 160 11.84 -9.73 -2.23
N GLY A 161 11.38 -10.69 -3.05
CA GLY A 161 10.19 -11.49 -2.83
C GLY A 161 9.04 -11.03 -3.72
N ILE A 162 8.22 -11.94 -4.23
CA ILE A 162 7.11 -11.60 -5.13
C ILE A 162 5.86 -11.32 -4.30
N VAL A 163 5.32 -10.11 -4.41
CA VAL A 163 4.14 -9.69 -3.64
C VAL A 163 2.88 -10.37 -4.18
N LEU A 164 2.12 -11.00 -3.29
CA LEU A 164 0.78 -11.54 -3.55
C LEU A 164 -0.26 -10.93 -2.59
N LYS A 165 -1.52 -10.93 -3.03
CA LYS A 165 -2.67 -10.53 -2.22
C LYS A 165 -2.96 -11.59 -1.15
N LEU A 166 -2.23 -11.52 -0.04
CA LEU A 166 -2.33 -12.46 1.08
C LEU A 166 -2.89 -11.80 2.33
N ASN A 167 -3.43 -12.62 3.23
CA ASN A 167 -4.15 -12.21 4.43
C ASN A 167 -5.34 -11.29 4.11
N THR A 168 -6.10 -11.63 3.07
CA THR A 168 -7.19 -10.81 2.52
C THR A 168 -8.26 -10.51 3.54
N ALA A 169 -8.64 -11.48 4.38
CA ALA A 169 -9.63 -11.32 5.43
C ALA A 169 -9.33 -10.15 6.39
N ARG A 170 -8.04 -9.91 6.66
CA ARG A 170 -7.61 -8.81 7.52
C ARG A 170 -7.50 -7.48 6.78
N HIS A 171 -7.08 -7.51 5.52
CA HIS A 171 -6.64 -6.31 4.79
C HIS A 171 -7.65 -5.79 3.76
N TRP A 172 -8.56 -6.62 3.24
CA TRP A 172 -9.39 -6.32 2.08
C TRP A 172 -10.90 -6.54 2.30
N ASP A 173 -11.31 -7.41 3.22
CA ASP A 173 -12.75 -7.74 3.41
C ASP A 173 -13.57 -6.60 4.06
N ASN A 174 -12.91 -5.64 4.71
CA ASN A 174 -13.58 -4.57 5.47
C ASN A 174 -13.72 -3.25 4.69
N LEU A 175 -14.02 -3.31 3.38
CA LEU A 175 -14.12 -2.14 2.49
C LEU A 175 -15.56 -1.84 2.03
N ASP A 176 -16.56 -2.16 2.86
CA ASP A 176 -17.97 -1.87 2.57
C ASP A 176 -18.24 -0.35 2.45
N PRO A 177 -18.74 0.14 1.29
CA PRO A 177 -19.13 1.54 1.11
C PRO A 177 -20.20 2.05 2.09
N SER A 178 -20.99 1.17 2.70
CA SER A 178 -22.01 1.52 3.71
C SER A 178 -21.43 2.08 5.01
N ASP A 179 -20.12 1.94 5.21
CA ASP A 179 -19.38 2.52 6.33
C ASP A 179 -18.78 3.90 6.03
N PHE A 180 -18.92 4.41 4.80
CA PHE A 180 -18.28 5.65 4.37
C PHE A 180 -19.24 6.84 4.43
N TYR A 181 -18.76 7.93 5.03
CA TYR A 181 -19.48 9.20 5.11
C TYR A 181 -19.10 10.12 3.95
N LEU A 182 -20.01 11.01 3.54
CA LEU A 182 -19.70 12.08 2.59
C LEU A 182 -18.76 13.12 3.22
N TRP A 183 -18.03 13.88 2.39
CA TRP A 183 -17.07 14.89 2.89
C TRP A 183 -17.70 15.89 3.87
N GLY A 184 -18.88 16.42 3.53
CA GLY A 184 -19.59 17.39 4.35
C GLY A 184 -20.24 16.83 5.61
N GLU A 185 -20.28 15.51 5.78
CA GLU A 185 -20.81 14.84 6.98
C GLU A 185 -19.72 14.54 8.02
N LYS A 186 -18.46 14.71 7.64
CA LYS A 186 -17.31 14.40 8.48
C LYS A 186 -16.93 15.58 9.36
N ASP A 187 -16.46 15.27 10.56
CA ASP A 187 -15.85 16.27 11.44
C ASP A 187 -14.40 16.57 11.04
N ASP A 188 -13.94 17.78 11.35
CA ASP A 188 -12.58 18.24 11.06
C ASP A 188 -11.53 17.63 12.03
N ASN A 189 -11.84 16.55 12.75
CA ASN A 189 -10.90 16.02 13.75
C ASN A 189 -9.78 15.16 13.12
N VAL A 190 -8.72 15.00 13.90
CA VAL A 190 -7.66 14.01 13.67
C VAL A 190 -7.87 12.82 14.61
N VAL A 191 -7.84 11.60 14.04
CA VAL A 191 -8.00 10.36 14.80
C VAL A 191 -6.93 9.33 14.48
N TRP A 192 -6.51 8.60 15.52
CA TRP A 192 -5.71 7.37 15.38
C TRP A 192 -6.04 6.38 16.50
N ARG A 193 -6.28 5.12 16.13
CA ARG A 193 -6.40 4.00 17.07
C ARG A 193 -5.69 2.77 16.54
N GLY A 194 -4.65 2.34 17.26
CA GLY A 194 -3.84 1.19 16.86
C GLY A 194 -3.23 0.44 18.04
N GLN A 195 -2.46 -0.59 17.74
CA GLN A 195 -1.66 -1.32 18.72
C GLN A 195 -0.22 -0.82 18.71
N PRO A 196 0.56 -1.04 19.79
CA PRO A 196 1.98 -0.68 19.86
C PRO A 196 2.92 -1.61 19.04
N THR A 197 2.48 -2.10 17.88
CA THR A 197 3.27 -2.96 16.98
C THR A 197 4.37 -2.16 16.25
N GLY A 198 5.35 -2.84 15.64
CA GLY A 198 6.49 -2.19 14.96
C GLY A 198 7.82 -2.28 15.69
N THR A 199 7.86 -2.99 16.83
CA THR A 199 9.09 -3.32 17.57
C THR A 199 9.69 -4.67 17.18
N HIS A 200 8.99 -5.46 16.35
CA HIS A 200 9.35 -6.85 16.03
C HIS A 200 10.29 -6.97 14.82
N GLY A 201 11.50 -6.42 14.98
CA GLY A 201 12.69 -6.86 14.26
C GLY A 201 13.87 -7.12 15.22
N ASN A 202 13.79 -6.57 16.43
CA ASN A 202 14.80 -6.74 17.44
C ASN A 202 14.09 -6.80 18.79
N ARG A 203 13.95 -8.00 19.37
CA ARG A 203 13.34 -8.22 20.71
C ARG A 203 14.10 -7.49 21.84
N SER A 204 15.14 -6.74 21.48
CA SER A 204 15.97 -5.88 22.33
C SER A 204 15.63 -4.38 22.24
N LEU A 205 14.66 -3.94 21.42
CA LEU A 205 14.26 -2.53 21.40
C LEU A 205 13.47 -2.17 22.65
N SER A 206 13.88 -1.08 23.30
CA SER A 206 13.19 -0.55 24.45
C SER A 206 11.84 0.06 24.03
N TRP A 207 10.91 0.21 24.97
CA TRP A 207 9.68 0.95 24.71
C TRP A 207 9.94 2.38 24.23
N ASP A 208 11.06 2.97 24.62
CA ASP A 208 11.45 4.33 24.24
C ASP A 208 11.80 4.45 22.75
N ASP A 209 12.12 3.33 22.09
CA ASP A 209 12.39 3.25 20.65
C ASP A 209 11.13 2.98 19.81
N ASN A 210 9.96 2.82 20.45
CA ASN A 210 8.70 2.57 19.74
C ASN A 210 8.11 3.88 19.20
N VAL A 211 8.22 4.08 17.88
CA VAL A 211 7.70 5.29 17.20
C VAL A 211 6.22 5.55 17.44
N ARG A 212 5.39 4.50 17.55
CA ARG A 212 3.96 4.66 17.85
C ARG A 212 3.72 5.09 19.29
N LEU A 213 4.56 4.65 20.24
CA LEU A 213 4.49 5.14 21.61
C LEU A 213 4.85 6.63 21.67
N ASN A 214 5.90 7.04 20.97
CA ASN A 214 6.31 8.44 20.93
C ASN A 214 5.23 9.33 20.29
N PHE A 215 4.63 8.89 19.19
CA PHE A 215 3.47 9.55 18.58
C PHE A 215 2.30 9.70 19.56
N VAL A 216 1.90 8.62 20.24
CA VAL A 216 0.80 8.66 21.21
C VAL A 216 1.14 9.57 22.41
N LYS A 217 2.37 9.54 22.93
CA LYS A 217 2.83 10.44 24.00
C LYS A 217 2.69 11.91 23.60
N ASN A 218 3.08 12.25 22.39
CA ASN A 218 3.09 13.63 21.91
C ASN A 218 1.67 14.17 21.64
N TYR A 219 0.74 13.34 21.16
CA TYR A 219 -0.52 13.84 20.60
C TYR A 219 -1.80 13.40 21.32
N SER A 220 -1.73 12.42 22.22
CA SER A 220 -2.94 11.90 22.91
C SER A 220 -3.71 12.92 23.75
N ALA A 221 -3.05 14.00 24.19
CA ALA A 221 -3.65 15.06 24.98
C ALA A 221 -4.49 16.05 24.14
N ASN A 222 -4.10 16.29 22.89
CA ASN A 222 -4.70 17.29 22.01
C ASN A 222 -5.59 16.68 20.92
N TYR A 223 -5.39 15.41 20.59
CA TYR A 223 -6.07 14.72 19.50
C TYR A 223 -6.73 13.43 19.96
N ASP A 224 -7.63 12.91 19.11
CA ASP A 224 -8.21 11.59 19.33
C ASP A 224 -7.24 10.47 18.92
N VAL A 225 -6.07 10.47 19.56
CA VAL A 225 -4.95 9.53 19.35
C VAL A 225 -4.79 8.67 20.60
N GLY A 226 -4.65 7.36 20.41
CA GLY A 226 -4.35 6.43 21.51
C GLY A 226 -4.25 4.97 21.09
N PHE A 227 -3.75 4.13 21.98
CA PHE A 227 -3.73 2.69 21.78
C PHE A 227 -5.12 2.09 22.00
N SER A 228 -5.50 1.17 21.12
CA SER A 228 -6.77 0.44 21.22
C SER A 228 -6.74 -0.62 22.31
N LYS A 229 -5.63 -1.33 22.40
CA LYS A 229 -5.28 -2.27 23.46
C LYS A 229 -3.77 -2.45 23.48
N LEU A 230 -3.27 -2.88 24.63
CA LEU A 230 -1.90 -3.31 24.76
C LEU A 230 -1.79 -4.75 24.24
N GLY A 231 -0.77 -5.03 23.43
CA GLY A 231 -0.44 -6.39 23.01
C GLY A 231 0.25 -7.18 24.14
N PRO A 232 0.83 -8.35 23.85
CA PRO A 232 1.66 -9.12 24.79
C PRO A 232 2.84 -8.33 25.41
N GLN A 233 3.16 -7.18 24.83
CA GLN A 233 4.25 -6.29 25.23
C GLN A 233 3.83 -5.36 26.42
N GLY A 234 2.55 -5.38 26.78
CA GLY A 234 1.77 -4.28 27.38
C GLY A 234 2.01 -3.84 28.81
N ASP A 235 2.78 -4.56 29.63
CA ASP A 235 2.71 -4.33 31.08
C ASP A 235 3.31 -2.98 31.56
N LYS A 236 3.96 -2.21 30.67
CA LYS A 236 4.66 -0.95 31.01
C LYS A 236 4.02 0.33 30.48
N VAL A 237 2.98 0.25 29.64
CA VAL A 237 2.35 1.43 29.02
C VAL A 237 0.93 1.57 29.59
N CYS A 238 0.76 2.44 30.58
CA CYS A 238 -0.54 2.69 31.21
C CYS A 238 -1.12 4.05 30.78
N GLU A 239 -2.33 4.34 31.27
CA GLU A 239 -3.07 5.60 31.02
C GLU A 239 -2.17 6.86 31.10
N PRO A 240 -2.42 7.89 30.26
CA PRO A 240 -3.62 8.11 29.43
C PRO A 240 -3.53 7.53 28.01
N PHE A 241 -2.54 6.67 27.72
CA PHE A 241 -2.23 6.27 26.34
C PHE A 241 -3.11 5.15 25.77
N VAL A 242 -3.86 4.42 26.61
CA VAL A 242 -4.79 3.39 26.17
C VAL A 242 -6.21 3.95 26.22
N LYS A 243 -6.86 4.07 25.07
CA LYS A 243 -8.19 4.70 24.92
C LYS A 243 -9.29 3.71 24.50
N GLY A 244 -8.97 2.42 24.45
CA GLY A 244 -9.90 1.37 24.03
C GLY A 244 -10.10 1.29 22.51
N VAL A 245 -10.79 0.24 22.08
CA VAL A 245 -11.05 -0.02 20.66
C VAL A 245 -12.01 1.02 20.09
N LEU A 246 -11.64 1.60 18.95
CA LEU A 246 -12.51 2.43 18.12
C LEU A 246 -12.63 1.76 16.75
N GLY A 247 -13.84 1.44 16.34
CA GLY A 247 -14.09 0.76 15.07
C GLY A 247 -13.73 1.63 13.85
N LYS A 248 -13.64 0.96 12.70
CA LYS A 248 -13.39 1.60 11.41
C LYS A 248 -14.43 2.69 11.12
N LYS A 249 -15.71 2.36 11.30
CA LYS A 249 -16.84 3.26 11.01
C LYS A 249 -16.81 4.51 11.89
N GLU A 250 -16.40 4.39 13.14
CA GLU A 250 -16.26 5.53 14.05
C GLU A 250 -15.08 6.42 13.64
N GLN A 251 -13.91 5.82 13.33
CA GLN A 251 -12.75 6.57 12.85
C GLN A 251 -13.03 7.31 11.53
N LEU A 252 -13.83 6.71 10.65
CA LEU A 252 -14.21 7.32 9.37
C LEU A 252 -15.22 8.47 9.51
N LYS A 253 -15.68 8.83 10.71
CA LYS A 253 -16.40 10.10 10.92
C LYS A 253 -15.48 11.31 10.80
N SER A 254 -14.18 11.12 11.00
CA SER A 254 -13.19 12.18 10.90
C SER A 254 -12.66 12.35 9.49
N LYS A 255 -12.44 13.60 9.08
CA LYS A 255 -11.77 13.93 7.81
C LYS A 255 -10.33 13.46 7.80
N TYR A 256 -9.62 13.53 8.92
CA TYR A 256 -8.18 13.26 8.99
C TYR A 256 -7.90 12.01 9.81
N VAL A 257 -7.41 10.96 9.16
CA VAL A 257 -7.11 9.68 9.81
C VAL A 257 -5.63 9.37 9.66
N VAL A 258 -4.93 9.22 10.78
CA VAL A 258 -3.50 8.92 10.75
C VAL A 258 -3.30 7.44 10.38
N SER A 259 -2.31 7.15 9.55
CA SER A 259 -1.93 5.80 9.16
C SER A 259 -0.45 5.58 9.43
N LEU A 260 -0.15 4.71 10.40
CA LEU A 260 1.23 4.43 10.82
C LEU A 260 1.55 2.97 10.53
N GLU A 261 2.69 2.72 9.91
CA GLU A 261 3.22 1.37 9.72
C GLU A 261 3.52 0.70 11.06
N GLY A 262 3.49 -0.64 11.06
CA GLY A 262 3.68 -1.48 12.24
C GLY A 262 4.90 -2.35 12.03
N ASN A 263 4.73 -3.67 12.11
CA ASN A 263 5.79 -4.60 11.70
C ASN A 263 6.03 -4.50 10.19
N ASP A 264 4.98 -4.18 9.43
CA ASP A 264 4.99 -3.90 8.00
C ASP A 264 3.94 -2.80 7.67
N VAL A 265 3.14 -2.97 6.61
CA VAL A 265 2.14 -1.99 6.16
C VAL A 265 1.06 -1.66 7.22
N ALA A 266 0.61 -0.41 7.21
CA ALA A 266 -0.50 0.03 8.04
C ALA A 266 -1.82 -0.64 7.59
N THR A 267 -2.45 -1.44 8.46
CA THR A 267 -3.72 -2.13 8.12
C THR A 267 -4.83 -1.14 7.79
N ASN A 268 -4.81 0.07 8.37
CA ASN A 268 -5.87 1.05 8.16
C ASN A 268 -5.83 1.79 6.82
N LEU A 269 -4.67 1.85 6.16
CA LEU A 269 -4.47 2.67 4.97
C LEU A 269 -5.50 2.38 3.87
N LYS A 270 -5.78 1.10 3.61
CA LYS A 270 -6.69 0.63 2.56
C LYS A 270 -8.11 1.18 2.72
N TRP A 271 -8.64 1.15 3.95
CA TRP A 271 -9.98 1.67 4.21
C TRP A 271 -10.04 3.18 4.36
N ILE A 272 -8.92 3.85 4.70
CA ILE A 272 -8.85 5.32 4.63
C ILE A 272 -8.92 5.74 3.15
N LEU A 273 -8.07 5.17 2.30
CA LEU A 273 -8.03 5.46 0.87
C LEU A 273 -9.36 5.15 0.18
N ALA A 274 -10.03 4.05 0.53
CA ALA A 274 -11.32 3.69 -0.07
C ALA A 274 -12.48 4.61 0.36
N SER A 275 -12.28 5.44 1.38
CA SER A 275 -13.30 6.31 1.96
C SER A 275 -13.13 7.77 1.52
N ASN A 276 -13.98 8.67 2.01
CA ASN A 276 -13.78 10.12 1.85
C ASN A 276 -12.94 10.74 3.00
N SER A 277 -12.08 9.99 3.67
CA SER A 277 -11.12 10.51 4.66
C SER A 277 -9.73 10.66 4.06
N VAL A 278 -8.95 11.60 4.59
CA VAL A 278 -7.57 11.89 4.19
C VAL A 278 -6.62 11.08 5.04
N PRO A 279 -5.77 10.23 4.44
CA PRO A 279 -4.66 9.62 5.15
C PRO A 279 -3.62 10.69 5.51
N ILE A 280 -3.25 10.77 6.79
CA ILE A 280 -2.05 11.46 7.25
C ILE A 280 -1.03 10.37 7.61
N MET A 281 0.10 10.32 6.92
CA MET A 281 1.06 9.23 7.11
C MET A 281 2.48 9.60 6.71
N PRO A 282 3.50 8.95 7.30
CA PRO A 282 4.85 8.97 6.77
C PRO A 282 4.93 8.44 5.35
N HIS A 283 6.07 8.66 4.70
CA HIS A 283 6.34 7.96 3.46
C HIS A 283 6.33 6.44 3.70
N PRO A 284 5.61 5.66 2.86
CA PRO A 284 5.53 4.22 3.07
C PRO A 284 6.93 3.60 2.93
N THR A 285 7.25 2.62 3.77
CA THR A 285 8.53 1.91 3.72
C THR A 285 8.37 0.46 3.30
N PHE A 286 7.15 -0.08 3.40
CA PHE A 286 6.77 -1.40 2.92
C PHE A 286 5.79 -1.33 1.75
N GLU A 287 5.84 -2.34 0.90
CA GLU A 287 4.91 -2.57 -0.19
C GLU A 287 4.18 -3.90 0.01
N SER A 288 2.87 -3.87 -0.18
CA SER A 288 1.94 -4.99 -0.24
C SER A 288 1.18 -4.95 -1.57
N TRP A 289 0.11 -5.74 -1.69
CA TRP A 289 -0.75 -5.71 -2.87
C TRP A 289 -1.34 -4.33 -3.21
N LEU A 290 -1.39 -3.40 -2.24
CA LEU A 290 -1.85 -2.02 -2.45
C LEU A 290 -0.85 -1.18 -3.28
N LEU A 291 0.39 -1.64 -3.47
CA LEU A 291 1.44 -0.93 -4.19
C LEU A 291 1.74 0.43 -3.57
N GLU A 292 2.01 0.45 -2.27
CA GLU A 292 2.20 1.65 -1.45
C GLU A 292 3.25 2.61 -2.04
N SER A 293 4.26 2.11 -2.75
CA SER A 293 5.27 2.94 -3.44
C SER A 293 4.70 3.86 -4.52
N GLN A 294 3.48 3.62 -4.98
CA GLN A 294 2.77 4.42 -5.98
C GLN A 294 1.87 5.50 -5.35
N LEU A 295 1.79 5.57 -4.01
CA LEU A 295 1.09 6.65 -3.32
C LEU A 295 1.95 7.92 -3.34
N ILE A 296 1.34 9.05 -3.69
CA ILE A 296 2.05 10.31 -3.95
C ILE A 296 1.61 11.33 -2.88
N PRO A 297 2.55 11.99 -2.18
CA PRO A 297 2.25 13.04 -1.22
C PRO A 297 1.43 14.16 -1.83
N TYR A 298 0.47 14.69 -1.07
CA TYR A 298 -0.50 15.71 -1.46
C TYR A 298 -1.40 15.36 -2.67
N VAL A 299 -1.33 14.11 -3.15
CA VAL A 299 -2.23 13.54 -4.16
C VAL A 299 -3.09 12.45 -3.54
N HIS A 300 -2.48 11.49 -2.83
CA HIS A 300 -3.17 10.35 -2.21
C HIS A 300 -3.22 10.42 -0.68
N TYR A 301 -2.30 11.17 -0.06
CA TYR A 301 -2.21 11.36 1.39
C TYR A 301 -1.53 12.69 1.72
N VAL A 302 -1.64 13.16 2.95
CA VAL A 302 -0.85 14.29 3.47
C VAL A 302 0.36 13.72 4.22
N PRO A 303 1.60 14.09 3.85
CA PRO A 303 2.79 13.53 4.46
C PRO A 303 2.94 14.01 5.90
N LEU A 304 3.28 13.06 6.78
CA LEU A 304 3.78 13.28 8.14
C LEU A 304 5.28 12.99 8.12
N SER A 305 6.07 13.66 8.95
CA SER A 305 7.50 13.35 9.09
C SER A 305 7.74 11.91 9.55
N ASP A 306 8.90 11.34 9.18
CA ASP A 306 9.31 10.01 9.68
C ASP A 306 9.54 9.99 11.20
N GLY A 307 9.85 11.17 11.79
CA GLY A 307 9.97 11.37 13.24
C GLY A 307 8.64 11.45 13.98
N LEU A 308 7.53 11.61 13.23
CA LEU A 308 6.18 11.76 13.76
C LEU A 308 6.05 12.96 14.72
N ASP A 309 6.75 14.07 14.45
CA ASP A 309 6.85 15.23 15.35
C ASP A 309 6.23 16.52 14.78
N ASP A 310 5.52 16.43 13.65
CA ASP A 310 4.95 17.57 12.90
C ASP A 310 3.42 17.46 12.67
N LEU A 311 2.69 16.73 13.51
CA LEU A 311 1.24 16.55 13.31
C LEU A 311 0.47 17.88 13.47
N ASP A 312 0.93 18.76 14.38
CA ASP A 312 0.30 20.05 14.61
C ASP A 312 0.38 20.95 13.36
N GLU A 313 1.54 21.03 12.70
CA GLU A 313 1.70 21.77 11.44
C GLU A 313 0.90 21.13 10.30
N VAL A 314 0.95 19.80 10.17
CA VAL A 314 0.22 19.05 9.15
C VAL A 314 -1.29 19.27 9.30
N TYR A 315 -1.81 19.21 10.53
CA TYR A 315 -3.23 19.43 10.79
C TYR A 315 -3.64 20.89 10.53
N ALA A 316 -2.84 21.86 10.95
CA ALA A 316 -3.10 23.27 10.65
C ALA A 316 -3.14 23.55 9.14
N TRP A 317 -2.26 22.88 8.37
CA TRP A 317 -2.31 22.93 6.91
C TRP A 317 -3.60 22.35 6.37
N CYS A 318 -4.01 21.17 6.84
CA CYS A 318 -5.27 20.53 6.42
C CYS A 318 -6.49 21.43 6.64
N LEU A 319 -6.63 22.02 7.83
CA LEU A 319 -7.71 22.96 8.15
C LEU A 319 -7.73 24.19 7.22
N SER A 320 -6.56 24.65 6.78
CA SER A 320 -6.42 25.80 5.88
C SER A 320 -6.63 25.43 4.40
N ASN A 321 -6.73 24.13 4.06
CA ASN A 321 -6.77 23.61 2.70
C ASN A 321 -7.88 22.56 2.48
N ASP A 322 -9.06 22.75 3.07
CA ASP A 322 -10.18 21.78 3.06
C ASP A 322 -10.49 21.22 1.66
N GLU A 323 -10.58 22.09 0.65
CA GLU A 323 -10.87 21.68 -0.74
C GLU A 323 -9.75 20.82 -1.35
N HIS A 324 -8.49 21.08 -0.99
CA HIS A 324 -7.38 20.22 -1.41
C HIS A 324 -7.44 18.88 -0.68
N CYS A 325 -7.71 18.89 0.63
CA CYS A 325 -7.93 17.67 1.42
C CYS A 325 -9.07 16.81 0.84
N ARG A 326 -10.18 17.42 0.42
CA ARG A 326 -11.28 16.73 -0.28
C ARG A 326 -10.79 16.03 -1.54
N ARG A 327 -10.00 16.73 -2.37
CA ARG A 327 -9.41 16.15 -3.59
C ARG A 327 -8.43 15.01 -3.29
N ILE A 328 -7.66 15.10 -2.21
CA ILE A 328 -6.75 14.03 -1.76
C ILE A 328 -7.55 12.76 -1.43
N ALA A 329 -8.63 12.90 -0.64
CA ALA A 329 -9.49 11.78 -0.31
C ALA A 329 -10.14 11.16 -1.56
N GLU A 330 -10.63 12.00 -2.49
CA GLU A 330 -11.21 11.54 -3.75
C GLU A 330 -10.22 10.78 -4.64
N ASN A 331 -8.97 11.24 -4.71
CA ASN A 331 -7.90 10.56 -5.43
C ASN A 331 -7.55 9.22 -4.76
N GLY A 332 -7.55 9.15 -3.43
CA GLY A 332 -7.41 7.89 -2.70
C GLY A 332 -8.47 6.86 -3.12
N LYS A 333 -9.74 7.28 -3.22
CA LYS A 333 -10.81 6.36 -3.67
C LYS A 333 -10.62 5.91 -5.11
N ARG A 334 -10.29 6.85 -6.00
CA ARG A 334 -10.03 6.56 -7.41
C ARG A 334 -8.86 5.59 -7.57
N TYR A 335 -7.82 5.71 -6.74
CA TYR A 335 -6.72 4.75 -6.67
C TYR A 335 -7.23 3.35 -6.26
N MET A 336 -8.14 3.26 -5.28
CA MET A 336 -8.67 1.98 -4.82
C MET A 336 -9.51 1.23 -5.87
N GLU A 337 -10.09 1.91 -6.87
CA GLU A 337 -10.92 1.30 -7.92
C GLU A 337 -10.23 0.14 -8.65
N MET A 338 -8.91 0.22 -8.86
CA MET A 338 -8.15 -0.80 -9.60
C MET A 338 -8.08 -2.16 -8.90
N PHE A 339 -8.36 -2.21 -7.59
CA PHE A 339 -8.31 -3.42 -6.78
C PHE A 339 -9.69 -4.08 -6.57
N PHE A 340 -10.76 -3.45 -7.07
CA PHE A 340 -12.14 -3.94 -6.98
C PHE A 340 -12.63 -4.63 -8.26
N ASP A 341 -11.85 -4.59 -9.34
CA ASP A 341 -12.13 -5.36 -10.56
C ASP A 341 -11.67 -6.82 -10.40
N GLU A 342 -12.59 -7.71 -9.98
CA GLU A 342 -12.30 -9.12 -9.74
C GLU A 342 -11.74 -9.85 -10.98
N ALA A 343 -12.19 -9.49 -12.18
CA ALA A 343 -11.70 -10.12 -13.41
C ALA A 343 -10.25 -9.73 -13.64
N ASN A 344 -9.92 -8.45 -13.42
CA ASN A 344 -8.56 -7.97 -13.50
C ASN A 344 -7.65 -8.53 -12.41
N GLU A 345 -8.14 -8.68 -11.18
CA GLU A 345 -7.37 -9.28 -10.08
C GLU A 345 -7.03 -10.75 -10.37
N LYS A 346 -7.95 -11.50 -11.00
CA LYS A 346 -7.67 -12.88 -11.47
C LYS A 346 -6.62 -12.90 -12.56
N GLU A 347 -6.66 -11.95 -13.50
CA GLU A 347 -5.65 -11.85 -14.55
C GLU A 347 -4.27 -11.49 -14.00
N MET A 348 -4.21 -10.56 -13.05
CA MET A 348 -2.98 -10.22 -12.32
C MET A 348 -2.35 -11.46 -11.66
N CYS A 349 -3.15 -12.30 -11.00
CA CYS A 349 -2.66 -13.57 -10.43
C CYS A 349 -2.05 -14.48 -11.51
N ARG A 350 -2.70 -14.65 -12.66
CA ARG A 350 -2.19 -15.47 -13.77
C ARG A 350 -0.89 -14.92 -14.34
N MET A 351 -0.80 -13.61 -14.54
CA MET A 351 0.41 -12.93 -15.03
C MET A 351 1.58 -13.13 -14.07
N ILE A 352 1.35 -12.96 -12.77
CA ILE A 352 2.36 -13.19 -11.72
C ILE A 352 2.83 -14.63 -11.73
N TYR A 353 1.90 -15.59 -11.75
CA TYR A 353 2.24 -17.02 -11.77
C TYR A 353 3.05 -17.39 -13.02
N LYS A 354 2.61 -16.97 -14.21
CA LYS A 354 3.35 -17.21 -15.47
C LYS A 354 4.76 -16.63 -15.41
N LYS A 355 4.91 -15.43 -14.85
CA LYS A 355 6.21 -14.77 -14.68
C LYS A 355 7.08 -15.53 -13.67
N TYR A 356 6.52 -15.96 -12.55
CA TYR A 356 7.21 -16.84 -11.58
C TYR A 356 7.71 -18.13 -12.22
N LYS A 357 6.88 -18.84 -12.99
CA LYS A 357 7.28 -20.08 -13.68
C LYS A 357 8.45 -19.88 -14.62
N SER A 358 8.46 -18.78 -15.38
CA SER A 358 9.60 -18.43 -16.24
C SER A 358 10.91 -18.16 -15.48
N MET A 359 10.85 -17.85 -14.18
CA MET A 359 12.04 -17.65 -13.33
C MET A 359 12.59 -18.94 -12.72
N VAL A 360 11.75 -19.97 -12.57
CA VAL A 360 12.13 -21.23 -11.89
C VAL A 360 12.34 -22.41 -12.84
N GLU A 361 11.77 -22.35 -14.05
CA GLU A 361 11.92 -23.40 -15.08
C GLU A 361 12.99 -23.09 -16.13
N GLY A 362 13.42 -21.83 -16.24
CA GLY A 362 14.54 -21.38 -17.08
C GLY A 362 15.86 -21.47 -16.34
#